data_AF-A0A920LL25-F1
#
_entry.id   AF-A0A920LL25-F1
#
_cell.length_a   1.000
_cell.length_b   1.000
_cell.length_c   1.000
_cell.angle_alpha   90.00
_cell.angle_beta   90.00
_cell.angle_gamma   90.00
#
_symmetry.space_group_name_H-M   'P 1'
#
loop_
_entity.id
_entity.type
_entity.pdbx_description
1 polymer ?
#
loop_
_entity_poly.entity_id
_entity_poly.type
_entity_poly.pdbx_seq_one_letter_code
_entity_poly.pdbx_strand_id
1 'polypeptide(L)' 'MEFDEQLELGHFTLSERKCRVCGVMKDLIDGYYLIRKNKNIKSSYSYECKDCTIKRIKRRKKPKIKDWEYPDW' A
#
# COMPACT_ATOMS: atom_id res chain seq x y z
N MET A 1 11.19 -19.86 3.70
CA MET A 1 12.39 -19.07 3.37
C MET A 1 12.07 -17.65 3.77
N GLU A 2 12.33 -17.30 5.04
CA GLU A 2 11.86 -16.05 5.67
C GLU A 2 13.04 -15.23 6.23
N PHE A 3 14.24 -15.81 6.30
CA PHE A 3 15.44 -15.16 6.85
C PHE A 3 16.30 -14.48 5.77
N ASP A 4 16.43 -15.08 4.58
CA ASP A 4 17.24 -14.53 3.50
C ASP A 4 16.63 -13.23 2.92
N GLU A 5 15.30 -13.16 2.85
CA GLU A 5 14.61 -11.94 2.40
C GLU A 5 14.77 -10.78 3.38
N GLN A 6 14.84 -11.06 4.69
CA GLN A 6 15.08 -10.06 5.74
C GLN A 6 16.50 -9.48 5.63
N LEU A 7 17.50 -10.29 5.26
CA LEU A 7 18.90 -9.86 5.11
C LEU A 7 19.10 -8.97 3.88
N GLU A 8 18.47 -9.28 2.74
CA GLU A 8 18.51 -8.43 1.54
C GLU A 8 17.86 -7.05 1.76
N LEU A 9 16.85 -6.98 2.64
CA LEU A 9 16.16 -5.75 3.01
C LEU A 9 16.95 -4.91 4.05
N GLY A 10 18.11 -5.38 4.50
CA GLY A 10 18.96 -4.73 5.50
C GLY A 10 19.25 -3.26 5.17
N HIS A 11 19.44 -2.91 3.90
CA HIS A 11 19.69 -1.53 3.45
C HIS A 11 18.49 -0.57 3.65
N PHE A 12 17.28 -1.10 3.86
CA PHE A 12 16.06 -0.32 4.04
C PHE A 12 15.60 -0.21 5.48
N THR A 13 16.28 -0.87 6.43
CA THR A 13 15.89 -0.95 7.86
C THR A 13 15.76 0.40 8.55
N LEU A 14 16.43 1.45 8.05
CA LEU A 14 16.33 2.84 8.53
C LEU A 14 15.83 3.81 7.44
N SER A 15 15.16 3.27 6.41
CA SER A 15 14.67 4.08 5.30
C SER A 15 13.25 4.55 5.54
N GLU A 16 13.11 5.85 5.73
CA GLU A 16 11.81 6.50 5.84
C GLU A 16 11.46 7.24 4.55
N ARG A 17 10.16 7.38 4.29
CA ARG A 17 9.63 8.18 3.19
C ARG A 17 8.38 8.93 3.63
N LYS A 18 8.25 10.18 3.16
CA LYS A 18 7.02 10.98 3.28
C LYS A 18 5.96 10.49 2.29
N CYS A 19 4.77 10.17 2.78
CA CYS A 19 3.67 9.75 1.91
C CYS A 19 3.18 10.93 1.08
N ARG A 20 2.96 10.75 -0.23
CA ARG A 20 2.48 11.83 -1.12
C ARG A 20 1.03 12.24 -0.86
N VAL A 21 0.24 11.42 -0.16
CA VAL A 21 -1.20 11.65 0.08
C VAL A 21 -1.47 12.24 1.46
N CYS A 22 -0.93 11.65 2.52
CA CYS A 22 -1.14 12.14 3.89
C CYS A 22 0.00 12.99 4.44
N GLY A 23 1.16 13.06 3.77
CA GLY A 23 2.30 13.87 4.20
C GLY A 23 3.03 13.35 5.45
N VAL A 24 2.66 12.18 5.98
CA VAL A 24 3.28 11.59 7.18
C VAL A 24 4.52 10.79 6.79
N MET A 25 5.58 10.88 7.61
CA MET A 25 6.78 10.05 7.51
C MET A 25 6.48 8.65 8.03
N LYS A 26 6.86 7.63 7.25
CA LYS A 26 6.67 6.22 7.60
C LYS A 26 7.85 5.40 7.11
N ASP A 27 8.07 4.27 7.77
CA ASP A 27 9.06 3.28 7.34
C ASP A 27 8.70 2.71 5.97
N LEU A 28 9.71 2.50 5.13
CA LEU A 28 9.50 2.03 3.76
C LEU A 28 9.03 0.57 3.73
N ILE A 29 9.59 -0.28 4.60
CA ILE A 29 9.29 -1.72 4.66
C ILE A 29 7.87 -1.95 5.18
N ASP A 30 7.50 -1.31 6.29
CA ASP A 30 6.20 -1.54 6.92
C ASP A 30 5.10 -0.62 6.36
N GLY A 31 5.41 0.65 6.10
CA GLY A 31 4.42 1.66 5.74
C GLY A 31 3.95 1.65 4.28
N TYR A 32 4.65 0.97 3.37
CA TYR A 32 4.41 1.03 1.92
C TYR A 32 4.30 -0.35 1.29
N TYR A 33 3.53 -0.47 0.21
CA TYR A 33 3.49 -1.69 -0.60
C TYR A 33 4.71 -1.76 -1.54
N LEU A 34 5.30 -2.94 -1.66
CA LEU A 34 6.29 -3.27 -2.69
C LEU A 34 5.55 -3.52 -4.01
N ILE A 35 5.90 -2.76 -5.06
CA ILE A 35 5.25 -2.85 -6.38
C ILE A 35 6.07 -3.73 -7.34
N ARG A 36 7.40 -3.64 -7.26
CA ARG A 36 8.32 -4.34 -8.18
C ARG A 36 8.95 -5.54 -7.49
N LYS A 37 9.18 -6.61 -8.25
CA LYS A 37 9.88 -7.82 -7.77
C LYS A 37 11.31 -7.55 -7.30
N ASN A 38 11.99 -6.59 -7.94
CA ASN A 38 13.35 -6.21 -7.56
C ASN A 38 13.33 -5.34 -6.30
N LYS A 39 13.66 -5.90 -5.14
CA LYS A 39 13.59 -5.24 -3.82
C LYS A 39 14.71 -4.23 -3.57
N ASN A 40 15.75 -4.21 -4.40
CA ASN A 40 17.01 -3.48 -4.13
C ASN A 40 16.94 -1.94 -4.24
N ILE A 41 15.81 -1.34 -4.65
CA ILE A 41 15.72 0.11 -4.89
C ILE A 41 14.52 0.72 -4.17
N LYS A 42 14.70 1.91 -3.56
CA LYS A 42 13.62 2.71 -2.91
C LYS A 42 12.42 2.98 -3.82
N SER A 43 12.63 3.01 -5.14
CA SER A 43 11.58 3.24 -6.14
C SER A 43 10.70 2.02 -6.41
N SER A 44 11.12 0.83 -5.98
CA SER A 44 10.33 -0.40 -6.04
C SER A 44 9.14 -0.38 -5.07
N TYR A 45 9.24 0.41 -4.00
CA TYR A 45 8.16 0.70 -3.08
C TYR A 45 7.26 1.83 -3.60
N SER A 46 5.97 1.69 -3.32
CA SER A 46 4.96 2.72 -3.60
C SER A 46 5.30 4.07 -2.96
N TYR A 47 4.75 5.15 -3.54
CA TYR A 47 4.84 6.51 -3.00
C TYR A 47 3.62 6.90 -2.13
N GLU A 48 2.65 6.00 -2.04
CA GLU A 48 1.44 6.12 -1.24
C GLU A 48 1.47 5.05 -0.16
N CYS A 49 1.25 5.43 1.10
CA CYS A 49 1.28 4.48 2.20
C CYS A 49 0.11 3.49 2.15
N LYS A 50 0.26 2.36 2.84
CA LYS A 50 -0.76 1.30 2.89
C LYS A 50 -2.12 1.85 3.34
N ASP A 51 -2.15 2.67 4.39
CA ASP A 51 -3.39 3.29 4.89
C ASP A 51 -4.12 4.13 3.84
N CYS A 52 -3.38 4.96 3.10
CA CYS A 52 -3.97 5.82 2.07
C CYS A 52 -4.53 4.96 0.92
N THR A 53 -3.79 3.92 0.54
CA THR A 53 -4.22 2.95 -0.47
C THR A 53 -5.50 2.23 -0.05
N ILE A 54 -5.57 1.75 1.21
CA ILE A 54 -6.76 1.09 1.78
C ILE A 54 -7.94 2.06 1.80
N LYS A 55 -7.75 3.30 2.27
CA LYS A 55 -8.80 4.34 2.27
C LYS A 55 -9.31 4.62 0.86
N ARG A 56 -8.42 4.72 -0.14
CA ARG A 56 -8.77 4.93 -1.54
C ARG A 56 -9.59 3.77 -2.10
N ILE A 57 -9.17 2.53 -1.86
CA ILE A 57 -9.89 1.33 -2.30
C ILE A 57 -11.26 1.24 -1.62
N LYS A 58 -11.34 1.44 -0.30
CA LYS A 58 -12.63 1.45 0.43
C LYS A 58 -13.58 2.52 -0.10
N ARG A 59 -13.09 3.72 -0.44
CA ARG A 59 -13.90 4.78 -1.07
C ARG A 59 -14.42 4.38 -2.45
N ARG A 60 -13.58 3.74 -3.28
CA ARG A 60 -13.98 3.26 -4.61
C ARG A 60 -14.96 2.08 -4.58
N LYS A 61 -14.83 1.20 -3.58
CA LYS A 61 -15.67 0.01 -3.42
C LYS A 61 -17.06 0.27 -2.83
N LYS A 62 -17.38 1.50 -2.38
CA LYS A 62 -18.75 1.82 -1.99
C LYS A 62 -19.66 1.61 -3.21
N PRO A 63 -20.59 0.65 -3.18
CA PRO A 63 -21.46 0.43 -4.32
C PRO A 63 -22.30 1.69 -4.53
N LYS A 64 -22.31 2.20 -5.77
CA LYS A 64 -23.39 3.08 -6.24
C LYS A 64 -24.62 2.24 -6.61
N ILE A 65 -24.89 1.19 -5.84
CA ILE A 65 -26.07 0.37 -6.05
C ILE A 65 -27.18 1.13 -5.33
N LYS A 66 -27.98 1.87 -6.11
CA LYS A 66 -29.40 2.03 -5.77
C LYS A 66 -29.92 0.62 -5.58
N ASP A 67 -30.52 0.36 -4.43
CA ASP A 67 -31.30 -0.84 -4.19
C ASP A 67 -32.27 -1.03 -5.36
N TRP A 68 -31.87 -1.85 -6.33
CA TRP A 68 -32.73 -2.24 -7.43
C TRP A 68 -33.23 -3.62 -7.05
N GLU A 69 -34.28 -3.59 -6.24
CA GLU A 69 -35.07 -4.77 -5.95
C GLU A 69 -35.94 -5.06 -7.17
N TYR A 70 -35.82 -6.27 -7.69
CA TYR A 70 -36.66 -6.73 -8.79
C TYR A 70 -38.08 -6.87 -8.27
N PRO A 71 -39.08 -6.18 -8.84
CA PRO A 71 -40.45 -6.27 -8.35
C PRO A 71 -41.02 -7.66 -8.62
N ASP A 72 -41.48 -8.34 -7.57
CA ASP A 72 -42.09 -9.67 -7.63
C ASP A 72 -43.54 -9.62 -8.17
N TRP A 73 -43.74 -9.06 -9.38
CA TRP A 73 -45.01 -9.11 -10.14
C TRP A 73 -44.83 -9.73 -11.52
#